data_AF-A0A1V2M8V3-F1
#
_entry.id   AF-A0A1V2M8V3-F1
#
_cell.length_a   1.000
_cell.length_b   1.000
_cell.length_c   1.000
_cell.angle_alpha   90.00
_cell.angle_beta   90.00
_cell.angle_gamma   90.00
#
_symmetry.space_group_name_H-M   'P 1'
#
loop_
_entity.id
_entity.type
_entity.pdbx_description
1 polymer ?
#
loop_
_entity_poly.entity_id
_entity_poly.type
_entity_poly.pdbx_seq_one_letter_code
_entity_poly.pdbx_strand_id
1 'polypeptide(L)'
;MFWKQKKQLLIYPENIKDFKIYQSAVKENFDSVINDKNQKGVYKSDINTYNTTLTSCNCAYFDVNNTPCKHMYNLAIELGILNKDYKLTNYTGDYKKKLKANTNTYVVVDLKMAGSYYETDEIIEIGAIKVKEQEIISVFSTLIKTTKVDETILVSNNITFKMMSNAPTIQKAIIDFKNFIEEYPLVIYDAPLKAKFLGKAMFDVSEDLDNPFVDILSLAKKEYLLENYKLMTLINHLKSDTDAPVTHTSIDNCYLVNYIYSDLYQKNLLKEPSSPGPNTTQEELEAFKILSSMLTNIIGTERLTYKDTGSYFAVLINDNPRKWICRLKLGKKRKILILPTENKQEEQYILNDLQDLLKYYHPMVEIVQKLII
;
A
#
# COMPACT_ATOMS: atom_id res chain seq x y z
N MET A 1 7.57 51.03 -0.75
CA MET A 1 8.62 50.79 0.27
C MET A 1 8.46 49.36 0.73
N PHE A 2 9.27 48.44 0.22
CA PHE A 2 10.51 48.03 0.91
C PHE A 2 10.18 47.65 2.36
N TRP A 3 10.43 46.40 2.77
CA TRP A 3 10.15 45.84 4.11
C TRP A 3 8.84 45.08 4.30
N LYS A 4 8.68 43.95 3.59
CA LYS A 4 8.20 42.67 4.19
C LYS A 4 8.58 41.43 3.35
N GLN A 5 9.47 41.59 2.37
CA GLN A 5 10.30 40.52 1.83
C GLN A 5 11.31 40.04 2.89
N LYS A 6 11.48 38.70 2.96
CA LYS A 6 12.68 37.91 3.41
C LYS A 6 12.53 36.90 4.55
N LYS A 7 11.36 36.66 5.14
CA LYS A 7 11.21 35.59 6.16
C LYS A 7 10.45 34.33 5.74
N GLN A 8 9.93 34.27 4.52
CA GLN A 8 8.94 33.24 4.13
C GLN A 8 9.37 32.31 2.99
N LEU A 9 10.65 32.31 2.60
CA LEU A 9 11.04 31.83 1.26
C LEU A 9 11.97 30.62 1.16
N LEU A 10 12.39 29.95 2.24
CA LEU A 10 13.41 28.87 2.11
C LEU A 10 13.19 27.60 2.95
N ILE A 11 11.94 27.29 3.31
CA ILE A 11 11.58 25.93 3.76
C ILE A 11 10.19 25.61 3.20
N TYR A 12 10.09 25.42 1.89
CA TYR A 12 8.94 24.72 1.32
C TYR A 12 9.39 23.39 0.71
N PRO A 13 8.57 22.33 0.77
CA PRO A 13 8.93 20.95 0.42
C PRO A 13 9.23 20.72 -1.07
N GLU A 14 9.06 21.73 -1.91
CA GLU A 14 9.18 21.66 -3.37
C GLU A 14 10.62 21.64 -3.91
N ASN A 15 11.65 21.78 -3.07
CA ASN A 15 13.07 21.63 -3.47
C ASN A 15 13.72 20.32 -2.98
N ILE A 16 12.91 19.33 -2.58
CA ILE A 16 13.35 18.09 -1.94
C ILE A 16 13.62 17.01 -2.99
N LYS A 17 14.89 16.84 -3.41
CA LYS A 17 15.29 15.69 -4.24
C LYS A 17 15.77 14.45 -3.45
N ASP A 18 16.20 14.58 -2.19
CA ASP A 18 16.99 13.50 -1.53
C ASP A 18 16.61 13.12 -0.08
N PHE A 19 15.38 13.36 0.39
CA PHE A 19 15.02 13.13 1.81
C PHE A 19 15.09 11.66 2.28
N LYS A 20 15.04 10.68 1.36
CA LYS A 20 15.14 9.25 1.70
C LYS A 20 16.53 8.82 2.18
N ILE A 21 17.59 9.54 1.80
CA ILE A 21 18.97 9.20 2.19
C ILE A 21 19.24 9.59 3.66
N TYR A 22 18.43 10.49 4.24
CA TYR A 22 18.74 11.09 5.54
C TYR A 22 18.09 10.44 6.77
N GLN A 23 17.06 9.58 6.61
CA GLN A 23 16.45 8.87 7.74
C GLN A 23 17.40 7.86 8.41
N SER A 24 18.39 7.33 7.69
CA SER A 24 19.40 6.40 8.26
C SER A 24 20.52 7.11 9.04
N ALA A 25 20.69 8.43 8.88
CA ALA A 25 21.79 9.20 9.47
C ALA A 25 21.41 9.97 10.76
N VAL A 26 20.15 9.90 11.21
CA VAL A 26 19.65 10.61 12.41
C VAL A 26 20.11 9.95 13.73
N LYS A 27 20.96 8.91 13.66
CA LYS A 27 21.43 8.18 14.86
C LYS A 27 22.67 8.77 15.54
N GLU A 28 23.28 9.82 15.01
CA GLU A 28 24.48 10.40 15.60
C GLU A 28 24.13 11.64 16.43
N ASN A 29 24.33 11.52 17.74
CA ASN A 29 24.27 12.62 18.71
C ASN A 29 25.29 13.68 18.31
N PHE A 30 24.81 14.82 17.82
CA PHE A 30 25.66 15.98 17.56
C PHE A 30 25.44 17.03 18.64
N ASP A 31 26.51 17.43 19.32
CA ASP A 31 26.52 18.57 20.25
C ASP A 31 26.16 19.85 19.47
N SER A 32 24.89 20.27 19.53
CA SER A 32 24.39 21.44 18.83
C SER A 32 24.41 22.68 19.72
N VAL A 33 24.83 23.81 19.14
CA VAL A 33 24.68 25.14 19.74
C VAL A 33 23.77 25.95 18.84
N ILE A 34 22.56 26.25 19.32
CA ILE A 34 21.53 26.98 18.58
C ILE A 34 21.48 28.42 19.10
N ASN A 35 21.44 29.39 18.19
CA ASN A 35 21.17 30.78 18.54
C ASN A 35 19.83 31.22 17.95
N ASP A 36 18.77 31.12 18.76
CA ASP A 36 17.37 31.39 18.38
C ASP A 36 17.15 32.78 17.77
N LYS A 37 17.95 33.78 18.16
CA LYS A 37 17.81 35.16 17.64
C LYS A 37 18.22 35.30 16.18
N ASN A 38 19.09 34.43 15.67
CA ASN A 38 19.66 34.54 14.33
C ASN A 38 19.31 33.37 13.39
N GLN A 39 18.47 32.42 13.82
CA GLN A 39 18.11 31.22 13.03
C GLN A 39 19.36 30.53 12.46
N LYS A 40 20.35 30.32 13.33
CA LYS A 40 21.65 29.69 13.00
C LYS A 40 21.84 28.44 13.84
N GLY A 41 22.24 27.36 13.17
CA GLY A 41 22.64 26.10 13.79
C GLY A 41 24.10 25.78 13.47
N VAL A 42 24.81 25.23 14.45
CA VAL A 42 26.14 24.67 14.27
C VAL A 42 26.08 23.19 14.60
N TYR A 43 26.37 22.35 13.61
CA TYR A 43 26.41 20.88 13.75
C TYR A 43 27.85 20.43 13.52
N LYS A 44 28.38 19.52 14.35
CA LYS A 44 29.75 19.04 14.24
C LYS A 44 29.76 17.55 13.96
N SER A 45 30.45 17.07 12.94
CA SER A 45 30.88 15.67 12.86
C SER A 45 32.30 15.51 13.40
N ASP A 46 32.78 14.26 13.45
CA ASP A 46 34.14 13.93 13.89
C ASP A 46 35.25 14.69 13.13
N ILE A 47 34.95 15.16 11.92
CA ILE A 47 35.94 15.74 10.99
C ILE A 47 35.57 17.17 10.55
N ASN A 48 34.29 17.55 10.57
CA ASN A 48 33.84 18.82 9.98
C ASN A 48 32.84 19.57 10.88
N THR A 49 32.87 20.91 10.78
CA THR A 49 31.87 21.78 11.41
C THR A 49 30.97 22.41 10.35
N TYR A 50 29.67 22.17 10.48
CA TYR A 50 28.64 22.65 9.58
C TYR A 50 27.92 23.85 10.19
N ASN A 51 28.09 25.00 9.57
CA ASN A 51 27.37 26.22 9.89
C ASN A 51 26.19 26.35 8.93
N THR A 52 24.99 26.44 9.48
CA THR A 52 23.76 26.48 8.68
C THR A 52 22.77 27.52 9.18
N THR A 53 22.01 28.07 8.25
CA THR A 53 20.79 28.85 8.48
C THR A 53 19.65 28.16 7.74
N LEU A 54 18.42 28.64 7.91
CA LEU A 54 17.29 28.19 7.10
C LEU A 54 17.44 28.51 5.60
N THR A 55 18.47 29.27 5.22
CA THR A 55 18.67 29.77 3.84
C THR A 55 20.00 29.36 3.20
N SER A 56 20.93 28.81 3.98
CA SER A 56 22.27 28.46 3.50
C SER A 56 22.97 27.45 4.40
N CYS A 57 23.87 26.66 3.85
CA CYS A 57 24.75 25.78 4.61
C CYS A 57 26.14 25.73 3.97
N ASN A 58 27.19 25.66 4.77
CA ASN A 58 28.56 25.47 4.28
C ASN A 58 28.90 24.00 3.93
N CYS A 59 27.91 23.11 3.81
CA CYS A 59 28.19 21.71 3.49
C CYS A 59 28.34 21.53 1.98
N ALA A 60 29.20 20.58 1.57
CA ALA A 60 29.43 20.29 0.17
C ALA A 60 28.13 19.99 -0.62
N TYR A 61 27.14 19.37 0.02
CA TYR A 61 25.85 19.11 -0.63
C TYR A 61 25.11 20.40 -1.01
N PHE A 62 25.06 21.39 -0.11
CA PHE A 62 24.39 22.66 -0.39
C PHE A 62 25.20 23.47 -1.42
N ASP A 63 26.52 23.44 -1.34
CA ASP A 63 27.42 24.13 -2.27
C ASP A 63 27.24 23.62 -3.72
N VAL A 64 27.09 22.31 -3.90
CA VAL A 64 26.91 21.70 -5.22
C VAL A 64 25.48 21.86 -5.75
N ASN A 65 24.46 21.67 -4.90
CA ASN A 65 23.08 21.53 -5.36
C ASN A 65 22.24 22.79 -5.20
N ASN A 66 22.66 23.74 -4.36
CA ASN A 66 21.91 24.95 -3.99
C ASN A 66 20.46 24.66 -3.52
N THR A 67 20.24 23.48 -2.94
CA THR A 67 18.96 23.03 -2.34
C THR A 67 19.13 22.73 -0.85
N PRO A 68 18.05 22.81 -0.04
CA PRO A 68 18.17 22.63 1.41
C PRO A 68 18.76 21.27 1.81
N CYS A 69 19.75 21.26 2.70
CA CYS A 69 20.48 20.07 3.15
C CYS A 69 20.02 19.57 4.53
N LYS A 70 20.50 18.39 4.99
CA LYS A 70 20.12 17.84 6.31
C LYS A 70 20.27 18.79 7.50
N HIS A 71 21.30 19.62 7.50
CA HIS A 71 21.57 20.54 8.60
C HIS A 71 20.50 21.63 8.68
N MET A 72 20.00 22.09 7.52
CA MET A 72 18.93 23.08 7.43
C MET A 72 17.60 22.50 7.93
N TYR A 73 17.33 21.21 7.66
CA TYR A 73 16.15 20.51 8.19
C TYR A 73 16.20 20.28 9.68
N ASN A 74 17.35 19.84 10.22
CA ASN A 74 17.52 19.71 11.66
C ASN A 74 17.30 21.06 12.35
N LEU A 75 17.84 22.14 11.78
CA LEU A 75 17.63 23.48 12.31
C LEU A 75 16.16 23.89 12.26
N ALA A 76 15.44 23.56 11.19
CA ALA A 76 14.01 23.84 11.05
C ALA A 76 13.16 23.08 12.07
N ILE A 77 13.51 21.83 12.39
CA ILE A 77 12.84 21.02 13.42
C ILE A 77 13.16 21.56 14.82
N GLU A 78 14.43 21.86 15.11
CA GLU A 78 14.87 22.37 16.40
C GLU A 78 14.29 23.76 16.70
N LEU A 79 14.11 24.60 15.67
CA LEU A 79 13.43 25.90 15.78
C LEU A 79 11.89 25.77 15.83
N GLY A 80 11.33 24.56 15.79
CA GLY A 80 9.88 24.31 15.83
C GLY A 80 9.12 24.77 14.59
N ILE A 81 9.82 25.01 13.47
CA ILE A 81 9.22 25.40 12.18
C ILE A 81 8.67 24.17 11.45
N LEU A 82 9.34 23.03 11.57
CA LEU A 82 8.87 21.73 11.10
C LEU A 82 8.54 20.85 12.30
N ASN A 83 7.42 20.12 12.22
CA ASN A 83 7.04 19.21 13.28
C ASN A 83 7.98 17.99 13.30
N LYS A 84 8.35 17.50 14.48
CA LYS A 84 9.25 16.33 14.62
C LYS A 84 8.65 15.06 14.01
N ASP A 85 7.31 15.05 13.90
CA ASP A 85 6.50 14.02 13.25
C ASP A 85 6.26 14.27 11.75
N TYR A 86 7.03 15.16 11.10
CA TYR A 86 7.02 15.34 9.63
C TYR A 86 7.53 14.07 8.94
N LYS A 87 6.65 13.07 8.88
CA LYS A 87 6.72 11.92 7.98
C LYS A 87 6.01 12.38 6.72
N LEU A 88 6.76 12.62 5.64
CA LEU A 88 6.21 12.45 4.30
C LEU A 88 5.37 11.17 4.34
N THR A 89 4.06 11.33 4.17
CA THR A 89 3.05 10.27 4.26
C THR A 89 3.63 8.96 3.76
N ASN A 90 3.57 7.94 4.61
CA ASN A 90 4.21 6.65 4.44
C ASN A 90 3.98 6.03 3.04
N TYR A 91 4.80 6.38 2.04
CA TYR A 91 5.23 5.39 1.05
C TYR A 91 6.39 4.61 1.68
N THR A 92 6.09 3.94 2.80
CA THR A 92 6.83 2.76 3.20
C THR A 92 6.54 1.76 2.10
N GLY A 93 7.54 1.28 1.36
CA GLY A 93 7.40 0.17 0.42
C GLY A 93 6.99 -1.16 1.09
N ASP A 94 6.31 -1.07 2.24
CA ASP A 94 5.68 -2.15 2.95
C ASP A 94 4.23 -2.21 2.48
N TYR A 95 4.02 -3.02 1.44
CA TYR A 95 2.73 -3.46 0.86
C TYR A 95 1.81 -4.19 1.89
N LYS A 96 2.03 -3.96 3.18
CA LYS A 96 1.49 -4.73 4.32
C LYS A 96 0.76 -3.86 5.35
N LYS A 97 0.45 -2.60 5.03
CA LYS A 97 -0.60 -1.91 5.78
C LYS A 97 -1.94 -2.53 5.43
N LYS A 98 -2.31 -3.50 6.28
CA LYS A 98 -3.64 -4.03 6.58
C LYS A 98 -4.73 -3.56 5.62
N LEU A 99 -4.95 -4.34 4.54
CA LEU A 99 -6.29 -4.45 3.97
C LEU A 99 -7.21 -4.75 5.16
N LYS A 100 -8.08 -3.82 5.55
CA LYS A 100 -9.16 -4.15 6.49
C LYS A 100 -9.90 -5.31 5.86
N ALA A 101 -9.72 -6.50 6.41
CA ALA A 101 -10.38 -7.68 5.92
C ALA A 101 -11.83 -7.59 6.38
N ASN A 102 -12.64 -6.91 5.57
CA ASN A 102 -14.10 -7.02 5.54
C ASN A 102 -14.75 -6.29 4.37
N THR A 103 -14.00 -5.93 3.33
CA THR A 103 -14.61 -5.38 2.13
C THR A 103 -14.27 -6.29 0.95
N ASN A 104 -15.29 -7.00 0.43
CA ASN A 104 -15.32 -7.38 -0.99
C ASN A 104 -15.40 -6.14 -1.90
N THR A 105 -15.11 -4.95 -1.36
CA THR A 105 -15.12 -3.65 -2.01
C THR A 105 -13.70 -3.11 -2.10
N TYR A 106 -13.32 -2.70 -3.30
CA TYR A 106 -12.03 -2.09 -3.62
C TYR A 106 -12.21 -1.10 -4.76
N VAL A 107 -11.21 -0.24 -4.98
CA VAL A 107 -11.20 0.72 -6.07
C VAL A 107 -9.98 0.45 -6.94
N VAL A 108 -10.21 0.13 -8.21
CA VAL A 108 -9.13 0.04 -9.19
C VAL A 108 -8.83 1.44 -9.70
N VAL A 109 -7.56 1.84 -9.70
CA VAL A 109 -7.13 3.20 -10.08
C VAL A 109 -6.03 3.15 -11.12
N ASP A 110 -6.15 3.99 -12.14
CA ASP A 110 -5.10 4.28 -13.10
C ASP A 110 -4.97 5.79 -13.30
N LEU A 111 -3.74 6.24 -13.58
CA LEU A 111 -3.41 7.65 -13.74
C LEU A 111 -2.63 7.83 -15.04
N LYS A 112 -2.84 8.96 -15.69
CA LYS A 112 -1.86 9.53 -16.63
C LYS A 112 -1.19 10.73 -16.00
N MET A 113 0.10 10.86 -16.27
CA MET A 113 0.94 11.93 -15.75
C MET A 113 1.57 12.70 -16.90
N ALA A 114 1.83 13.99 -16.69
CA ALA A 114 2.57 14.84 -17.61
C ALA A 114 4.08 14.49 -17.71
N GLY A 115 4.52 13.47 -16.97
CA GLY A 115 5.90 12.98 -16.96
C GLY A 115 6.10 11.93 -15.88
N SER A 116 7.35 11.67 -15.54
CA SER A 116 7.76 10.57 -14.65
C SER A 116 8.26 11.05 -13.27
N TYR A 117 8.38 12.37 -13.06
CA TYR A 117 8.91 12.97 -11.84
C TYR A 117 7.76 13.56 -11.03
N TYR A 118 7.27 12.83 -10.04
CA TYR A 118 6.12 13.25 -9.21
C TYR A 118 6.37 14.57 -8.46
N GLU A 119 7.63 14.97 -8.26
CA GLU A 119 7.98 16.25 -7.65
C GLU A 119 7.61 17.46 -8.52
N THR A 120 7.73 17.33 -9.84
CA THR A 120 7.60 18.46 -10.80
C THR A 120 6.46 18.30 -11.77
N ASP A 121 6.11 17.06 -12.11
CA ASP A 121 5.10 16.71 -13.09
C ASP A 121 3.73 16.55 -12.40
N GLU A 122 2.67 16.72 -13.18
CA GLU A 122 1.30 16.72 -12.67
C GLU A 122 0.49 15.54 -13.20
N ILE A 123 -0.53 15.12 -12.45
CA ILE A 123 -1.53 14.17 -12.93
C ILE A 123 -2.42 14.88 -13.96
N ILE A 124 -2.65 14.26 -15.11
CA ILE A 124 -3.46 14.83 -16.20
C ILE A 124 -4.78 14.08 -16.43
N GLU A 125 -4.88 12.83 -15.97
CA GLU A 125 -6.10 12.03 -16.02
C GLU A 125 -6.14 11.09 -14.80
N ILE A 126 -7.32 10.93 -14.22
CA ILE A 126 -7.62 9.92 -13.20
C ILE A 126 -8.75 9.06 -13.73
N GLY A 127 -8.52 7.75 -13.80
CA GLY A 127 -9.56 6.74 -13.99
C GLY A 127 -9.67 5.91 -12.72
N ALA A 128 -10.91 5.63 -12.29
CA ALA A 128 -11.15 4.71 -11.19
C ALA A 128 -12.50 3.99 -11.33
N ILE A 129 -12.52 2.72 -10.93
CA ILE A 129 -13.75 1.93 -10.80
C ILE A 129 -13.86 1.37 -9.40
N LYS A 130 -15.02 1.52 -8.78
CA LYS A 130 -15.36 0.93 -7.50
C LYS A 130 -16.03 -0.40 -7.76
N VAL A 131 -15.49 -1.46 -7.19
CA VAL A 131 -15.95 -2.83 -7.34
C VAL A 131 -16.41 -3.33 -6.00
N LYS A 132 -17.58 -3.98 -5.93
CA LYS A 132 -18.09 -4.66 -4.75
C LYS A 132 -18.54 -6.07 -5.17
N GLU A 133 -18.02 -7.10 -4.49
CA GLU A 133 -18.38 -8.49 -4.75
C GLU A 133 -18.15 -8.90 -6.23
N GLN A 134 -17.05 -8.43 -6.81
CA GLN A 134 -16.69 -8.59 -8.23
C GLN A 134 -17.60 -7.85 -9.24
N GLU A 135 -18.59 -7.11 -8.77
CA GLU A 135 -19.42 -6.25 -9.60
C GLU A 135 -18.94 -4.80 -9.56
N ILE A 136 -18.87 -4.16 -10.73
CA ILE A 136 -18.51 -2.75 -10.84
C ILE A 136 -19.74 -1.93 -10.45
N ILE A 137 -19.67 -1.22 -9.32
CA ILE A 137 -20.80 -0.47 -8.74
C ILE A 137 -20.74 1.02 -9.01
N SER A 138 -19.56 1.56 -9.36
CA SER A 138 -19.41 2.98 -9.67
C SER A 138 -18.16 3.24 -10.51
N VAL A 139 -18.21 4.28 -11.33
CA VAL A 139 -17.12 4.70 -12.20
C VAL A 139 -16.80 6.18 -11.94
N PHE A 140 -15.52 6.51 -11.89
CA PHE A 140 -15.00 7.87 -11.81
C PHE A 140 -13.96 8.08 -12.90
N SER A 141 -14.09 9.15 -13.67
CA SER A 141 -13.12 9.53 -14.67
C SER A 141 -13.08 11.05 -14.78
N THR A 142 -11.88 11.61 -14.75
CA THR A 142 -11.68 13.05 -14.96
C THR A 142 -10.35 13.32 -15.61
N LEU A 143 -10.35 14.25 -16.56
CA LEU A 143 -9.13 14.98 -16.94
C LEU A 143 -8.81 16.02 -15.87
N ILE A 144 -7.57 16.49 -15.85
CA ILE A 144 -7.11 17.56 -14.96
C ILE A 144 -6.51 18.67 -15.80
N LYS A 145 -6.94 19.90 -15.51
CA LYS A 145 -6.43 21.09 -16.14
C LYS A 145 -5.01 21.39 -15.67
N THR A 146 -4.07 21.46 -16.60
CA THR A 146 -2.69 21.88 -16.36
C THR A 146 -2.15 22.71 -17.54
N THR A 147 -1.13 23.53 -17.27
CA THR A 147 -0.31 24.19 -18.29
C THR A 147 1.10 23.63 -18.35
N LYS A 148 1.42 22.61 -17.55
CA LYS A 148 2.75 21.99 -17.41
C LYS A 148 2.79 20.63 -18.08
N VAL A 149 2.38 20.56 -19.35
CA VAL A 149 2.38 19.32 -20.12
C VAL A 149 2.80 19.59 -21.55
N ASP A 150 3.68 18.74 -22.06
CA ASP A 150 4.14 18.81 -23.44
C ASP A 150 3.03 18.34 -24.39
N GLU A 151 2.89 19.03 -25.54
CA GLU A 151 1.89 18.69 -26.55
C GLU A 151 2.02 17.23 -27.05
N THR A 152 3.23 16.68 -27.11
CA THR A 152 3.48 15.29 -27.49
C THR A 152 2.84 14.29 -26.52
N ILE A 153 2.77 14.62 -25.23
CA ILE A 153 2.10 13.81 -24.21
C ILE A 153 0.59 13.86 -24.43
N LEU A 154 0.04 14.99 -24.85
CA LEU A 154 -1.39 15.11 -25.12
C LEU A 154 -1.81 14.30 -26.34
N VAL A 155 -1.03 14.42 -27.43
CA VAL A 155 -1.26 13.68 -28.67
C VAL A 155 -1.16 12.17 -28.42
N SER A 156 -0.12 11.69 -27.73
CA SER A 156 0.03 10.26 -27.42
C SER A 156 -1.07 9.70 -26.53
N ASN A 157 -1.77 10.55 -25.78
CA ASN A 157 -2.87 10.18 -24.90
C ASN A 157 -4.26 10.51 -25.45
N ASN A 158 -4.35 10.95 -26.73
CA ASN A 158 -5.59 11.40 -27.38
C ASN A 158 -6.35 12.50 -26.61
N ILE A 159 -5.62 13.40 -25.94
CA ILE A 159 -6.16 14.54 -25.20
C ILE A 159 -5.98 15.81 -26.04
N THR A 160 -7.06 16.58 -26.24
CA THR A 160 -6.94 17.89 -26.90
C THR A 160 -6.75 19.00 -25.87
N PHE A 161 -6.06 20.09 -26.26
CA PHE A 161 -5.94 21.29 -25.42
C PHE A 161 -7.30 21.82 -24.96
N LYS A 162 -8.34 21.73 -25.80
CA LYS A 162 -9.71 22.15 -25.46
C LYS A 162 -10.31 21.27 -24.36
N MET A 163 -10.14 19.95 -24.44
CA MET A 163 -10.61 19.02 -23.40
C MET A 163 -9.97 19.34 -22.05
N MET A 164 -8.66 19.56 -22.04
CA MET A 164 -7.92 19.86 -20.81
C MET A 164 -8.22 21.26 -20.26
N SER A 165 -8.37 22.26 -21.12
CA SER A 165 -8.69 23.63 -20.67
C SER A 165 -10.04 23.73 -19.96
N ASN A 166 -10.97 22.84 -20.33
CA ASN A 166 -12.31 22.70 -19.74
C ASN A 166 -12.35 21.73 -18.55
N ALA A 167 -11.26 21.02 -18.27
CA ALA A 167 -11.18 20.07 -17.17
C ALA A 167 -11.15 20.79 -15.80
N PRO A 168 -11.52 20.11 -14.70
CA PRO A 168 -11.36 20.65 -13.36
C PRO A 168 -9.89 20.86 -13.00
N THR A 169 -9.64 21.72 -12.02
CA THR A 169 -8.30 21.87 -11.42
C THR A 169 -7.91 20.60 -10.67
N ILE A 170 -6.60 20.39 -10.46
CA ILE A 170 -6.10 19.27 -9.64
C ILE A 170 -6.75 19.25 -8.25
N GLN A 171 -6.94 20.41 -7.63
CA GLN A 171 -7.57 20.51 -6.31
C GLN A 171 -9.00 19.93 -6.31
N LYS A 172 -9.82 20.32 -7.28
CA LYS A 172 -11.20 19.83 -7.38
C LYS A 172 -11.23 18.34 -7.71
N ALA A 173 -10.40 17.91 -8.67
CA ALA A 173 -10.31 16.51 -9.07
C ALA A 173 -9.90 15.58 -7.91
N ILE A 174 -8.92 16.00 -7.10
CA ILE A 174 -8.43 15.20 -5.96
C ILE A 174 -9.45 15.13 -4.83
N ILE A 175 -10.17 16.21 -4.53
CA ILE A 175 -11.26 16.19 -3.53
C ILE A 175 -12.38 15.24 -3.99
N ASP A 176 -12.79 15.32 -5.26
CA ASP A 176 -13.83 14.44 -5.79
C ASP A 176 -13.37 12.98 -5.83
N PHE A 177 -12.11 12.75 -6.17
CA PHE A 177 -11.49 11.42 -6.12
C PHE A 177 -11.40 10.88 -4.70
N LYS A 178 -11.01 11.69 -3.70
CA LYS A 178 -10.95 11.30 -2.28
C LYS A 178 -12.33 10.85 -1.78
N ASN A 179 -13.36 11.62 -2.10
CA ASN A 179 -14.76 11.27 -1.80
C ASN A 179 -15.19 9.98 -2.50
N PHE A 180 -14.72 9.75 -3.73
CA PHE A 180 -15.03 8.53 -4.48
C PHE A 180 -14.36 7.30 -3.87
N ILE A 181 -13.08 7.37 -3.48
CA ILE A 181 -12.33 6.20 -2.97
C ILE A 181 -12.67 5.84 -1.52
N GLU A 182 -13.14 6.80 -0.73
CA GLU A 182 -13.42 6.62 0.70
C GLU A 182 -12.20 5.99 1.42
N GLU A 183 -12.43 4.94 2.22
CA GLU A 183 -11.39 4.18 2.93
C GLU A 183 -11.02 2.88 2.20
N TYR A 184 -11.52 2.66 0.99
CA TYR A 184 -11.38 1.39 0.29
C TYR A 184 -9.95 1.17 -0.25
N PRO A 185 -9.50 -0.09 -0.34
CA PRO A 185 -8.21 -0.41 -0.94
C PRO A 185 -8.09 0.06 -2.39
N LEU A 186 -6.92 0.60 -2.74
CA LEU A 186 -6.58 1.04 -4.08
C LEU A 186 -5.79 -0.06 -4.81
N VAL A 187 -6.43 -0.66 -5.80
CA VAL A 187 -5.85 -1.67 -6.68
C VAL A 187 -5.22 -0.97 -7.88
N ILE A 188 -3.90 -1.07 -8.02
CA ILE A 188 -3.15 -0.31 -9.02
C ILE A 188 -2.16 -1.24 -9.72
N TYR A 189 -2.04 -1.08 -11.04
CA TYR A 189 -0.99 -1.73 -11.80
C TYR A 189 0.30 -0.91 -11.75
N ASP A 190 1.38 -1.54 -11.28
CA ASP A 190 2.67 -0.90 -11.05
C ASP A 190 2.53 0.32 -10.13
N ALA A 191 1.99 0.06 -8.93
CA ALA A 191 1.59 1.06 -7.96
C ALA A 191 2.66 2.10 -7.53
N PRO A 192 3.98 1.81 -7.46
CA PRO A 192 4.91 2.70 -6.75
C PRO A 192 5.01 4.13 -7.23
N LEU A 193 4.95 4.37 -8.54
CA LEU A 193 5.02 5.73 -9.07
C LEU A 193 3.68 6.45 -8.87
N LYS A 194 2.57 5.79 -9.20
CA LYS A 194 1.20 6.33 -9.09
C LYS A 194 0.84 6.70 -7.65
N ALA A 195 1.24 5.88 -6.68
CA ALA A 195 1.04 6.16 -5.26
C ALA A 195 1.77 7.43 -4.79
N LYS A 196 2.96 7.73 -5.35
CA LYS A 196 3.68 8.98 -5.04
C LYS A 196 2.97 10.20 -5.63
N PHE A 197 2.51 10.10 -6.88
CA PHE A 197 1.71 11.16 -7.51
C PHE A 197 0.43 11.44 -6.72
N LEU A 198 -0.33 10.41 -6.34
CA LEU A 198 -1.53 10.58 -5.51
C LEU A 198 -1.20 11.15 -4.13
N GLY A 199 -0.15 10.64 -3.47
CA GLY A 199 0.25 11.12 -2.16
C GLY A 199 0.62 12.61 -2.18
N LYS A 200 1.37 13.05 -3.21
CA LYS A 200 1.66 14.47 -3.40
C LYS A 200 0.39 15.28 -3.67
N ALA A 201 -0.46 14.82 -4.59
CA ALA A 201 -1.65 15.56 -4.98
C ALA A 201 -2.66 15.70 -3.81
N MET A 202 -2.76 14.69 -2.95
CA MET A 202 -3.53 14.74 -1.68
C MET A 202 -2.90 15.73 -0.69
N PHE A 203 -1.58 15.65 -0.50
CA PHE A 203 -0.84 16.57 0.38
C PHE A 203 -1.02 18.04 -0.03
N ASP A 204 -0.91 18.33 -1.33
CA ASP A 204 -1.05 19.69 -1.88
C ASP A 204 -2.43 20.31 -1.57
N VAL A 205 -3.46 19.48 -1.32
CA VAL A 205 -4.82 19.92 -0.96
C VAL A 205 -5.13 19.73 0.52
N SER A 206 -4.12 19.43 1.35
CA SER A 206 -4.26 19.16 2.78
C SER A 206 -5.16 17.96 3.11
N GLU A 207 -5.16 16.94 2.25
CA GLU A 207 -5.85 15.66 2.46
C GLU A 207 -4.85 14.51 2.69
N ASP A 208 -5.29 13.49 3.43
CA ASP A 208 -4.49 12.30 3.71
C ASP A 208 -4.87 11.11 2.81
N LEU A 209 -3.84 10.35 2.39
CA LEU A 209 -3.98 9.13 1.61
C LEU A 209 -3.64 7.89 2.46
N ASP A 210 -4.59 7.50 3.29
CA ASP A 210 -4.46 6.36 4.20
C ASP A 210 -4.90 5.02 3.58
N ASN A 211 -5.49 5.07 2.37
CA ASN A 211 -5.99 3.89 1.69
C ASN A 211 -4.87 2.84 1.48
N PRO A 212 -5.13 1.55 1.74
CA PRO A 212 -4.14 0.50 1.48
C PRO A 212 -3.98 0.28 -0.03
N PHE A 213 -2.76 0.06 -0.48
CA PHE A 213 -2.45 -0.18 -1.89
C PHE A 213 -2.25 -1.68 -2.19
N VAL A 214 -2.80 -2.13 -3.31
CA VAL A 214 -2.58 -3.46 -3.89
C VAL A 214 -1.90 -3.30 -5.23
N ASP A 215 -0.65 -3.76 -5.34
CA ASP A 215 0.10 -3.73 -6.60
C ASP A 215 -0.12 -5.02 -7.41
N ILE A 216 -0.86 -4.89 -8.51
CA ILE A 216 -1.17 -6.01 -9.40
C ILE A 216 0.07 -6.59 -10.07
N LEU A 217 1.06 -5.76 -10.40
CA LEU A 217 2.29 -6.23 -11.03
C LEU A 217 3.05 -7.21 -10.12
N SER A 218 3.16 -6.87 -8.83
CA SER A 218 3.78 -7.73 -7.82
C SER A 218 3.01 -9.03 -7.57
N LEU A 219 1.68 -9.02 -7.69
CA LEU A 219 0.87 -10.24 -7.59
C LEU A 219 1.03 -11.13 -8.82
N ALA A 220 0.94 -10.54 -10.02
CA ALA A 220 1.09 -11.25 -11.28
C ALA A 220 2.45 -11.95 -11.41
N LYS A 221 3.55 -11.30 -11.01
CA LYS A 221 4.90 -11.88 -11.01
C LYS A 221 5.06 -13.12 -10.12
N LYS A 222 4.18 -13.30 -9.14
CA LYS A 222 4.21 -14.48 -8.25
C LYS A 222 3.37 -15.63 -8.78
N GLU A 223 2.36 -15.32 -9.58
CA GLU A 223 1.35 -16.28 -10.02
C GLU A 223 1.62 -16.80 -11.44
N TYR A 224 2.11 -15.95 -12.35
CA TYR A 224 2.34 -16.31 -13.75
C TYR A 224 3.82 -16.31 -14.09
N LEU A 225 4.19 -17.09 -15.11
CA LEU A 225 5.52 -17.10 -15.71
C LEU A 225 5.43 -16.60 -17.16
N LEU A 226 5.81 -15.34 -17.39
CA LEU A 226 5.69 -14.67 -18.68
C LEU A 226 7.03 -14.11 -19.15
N GLU A 227 7.16 -13.89 -20.46
CA GLU A 227 8.33 -13.24 -21.09
C GLU A 227 8.59 -11.84 -20.54
N ASN A 228 7.52 -11.08 -20.29
CA ASN A 228 7.53 -9.80 -19.63
C ASN A 228 6.17 -9.56 -18.97
N TYR A 229 6.09 -8.55 -18.12
CA TYR A 229 4.90 -8.21 -17.35
C TYR A 229 4.43 -6.80 -17.74
N LYS A 230 4.34 -6.52 -19.04
CA LYS A 230 3.56 -5.37 -19.51
C LYS A 230 2.07 -5.69 -19.34
N LEU A 231 1.24 -4.67 -19.12
CA LEU A 231 -0.20 -4.83 -18.91
C LEU A 231 -0.83 -5.68 -20.02
N MET A 232 -0.54 -5.34 -21.28
CA MET A 232 -1.08 -6.06 -22.44
C MET A 232 -0.58 -7.50 -22.56
N THR A 233 0.65 -7.79 -22.17
CA THR A 233 1.18 -9.16 -22.15
C THR A 233 0.41 -10.04 -21.15
N LEU A 234 0.07 -9.49 -19.98
CA LEU A 234 -0.79 -10.18 -19.00
C LEU A 234 -2.21 -10.37 -19.52
N ILE A 235 -2.80 -9.35 -20.14
CA ILE A 235 -4.16 -9.47 -20.69
C ILE A 235 -4.21 -10.52 -21.81
N ASN A 236 -3.26 -10.50 -22.74
CA ASN A 236 -3.18 -11.47 -23.83
C ASN A 236 -2.95 -12.90 -23.31
N HIS A 237 -2.19 -13.05 -22.21
CA HIS A 237 -2.03 -14.35 -21.55
C HIS A 237 -3.36 -14.88 -20.99
N LEU A 238 -4.19 -14.01 -20.40
CA LEU A 238 -5.45 -14.39 -19.76
C LEU A 238 -6.64 -14.48 -20.72
N LYS A 239 -6.62 -13.75 -21.84
CA LYS A 239 -7.65 -13.77 -22.89
C LYS A 239 -7.10 -14.48 -24.11
N SER A 240 -7.02 -15.81 -24.04
CA SER A 240 -6.68 -16.62 -25.21
C SER A 240 -7.63 -16.26 -26.37
N ASP A 241 -7.07 -15.78 -27.49
CA ASP A 241 -7.74 -15.52 -28.79
C ASP A 241 -8.61 -14.26 -28.99
N THR A 242 -8.36 -13.15 -28.28
CA THR A 242 -8.89 -11.84 -28.73
C THR A 242 -7.83 -10.77 -28.69
N ASP A 243 -7.72 -9.97 -29.77
CA ASP A 243 -6.97 -8.71 -29.75
C ASP A 243 -7.49 -7.88 -28.58
N ALA A 244 -6.68 -7.81 -27.52
CA ALA A 244 -7.02 -7.02 -26.37
C ALA A 244 -7.18 -5.57 -26.82
N PRO A 245 -8.27 -4.88 -26.43
CA PRO A 245 -8.57 -3.56 -26.94
C PRO A 245 -7.40 -2.63 -26.62
N VAL A 246 -6.98 -1.83 -27.61
CA VAL A 246 -6.01 -0.77 -27.38
C VAL A 246 -6.65 0.20 -26.40
N THR A 247 -6.04 0.35 -25.23
CA THR A 247 -6.54 1.26 -24.21
C THR A 247 -5.93 2.63 -24.42
N HIS A 248 -6.80 3.63 -24.55
CA HIS A 248 -6.38 5.03 -24.75
C HIS A 248 -6.70 5.90 -23.54
N THR A 249 -7.47 5.41 -22.57
CA THR A 249 -7.89 6.17 -21.39
C THR A 249 -7.47 5.47 -20.09
N SER A 250 -7.35 6.22 -19.01
CA SER A 250 -7.09 5.65 -17.68
C SER A 250 -8.25 4.75 -17.24
N ILE A 251 -9.48 5.05 -17.67
CA ILE A 251 -10.62 4.21 -17.32
C ILE A 251 -10.59 2.84 -18.01
N ASP A 252 -10.16 2.76 -19.27
CA ASP A 252 -9.99 1.49 -19.98
C ASP A 252 -8.96 0.60 -19.28
N ASN A 253 -7.85 1.20 -18.84
CA ASN A 253 -6.83 0.50 -18.05
C ASN A 253 -7.41 -0.03 -16.74
N CYS A 254 -8.31 0.69 -16.07
CA CYS A 254 -8.96 0.20 -14.86
C CYS A 254 -9.73 -1.10 -15.10
N TYR A 255 -10.48 -1.22 -16.20
CA TYR A 255 -11.19 -2.45 -16.54
C TYR A 255 -10.24 -3.62 -16.79
N LEU A 256 -9.12 -3.38 -17.49
CA LEU A 256 -8.10 -4.42 -17.72
C LEU A 256 -7.44 -4.86 -16.41
N VAL A 257 -7.06 -3.92 -15.55
CA VAL A 257 -6.46 -4.22 -14.25
C VAL A 257 -7.45 -4.98 -13.35
N ASN A 258 -8.73 -4.62 -13.39
CA ASN A 258 -9.78 -5.35 -12.69
C ASN A 258 -9.94 -6.79 -13.19
N TYR A 259 -9.84 -6.99 -14.50
CA TYR A 259 -9.89 -8.34 -15.08
C TYR A 259 -8.74 -9.22 -14.56
N ILE A 260 -7.51 -8.69 -14.53
CA ILE A 260 -6.35 -9.40 -13.96
C ILE A 260 -6.57 -9.66 -12.46
N TYR A 261 -7.03 -8.66 -11.71
CA TYR A 261 -7.24 -8.82 -10.27
C TYR A 261 -8.34 -9.83 -9.96
N SER A 262 -9.40 -9.88 -10.77
CA SER A 262 -10.47 -10.86 -10.65
C SER A 262 -9.94 -12.28 -10.91
N ASP A 263 -9.11 -12.49 -11.94
CA ASP A 263 -8.48 -13.79 -12.19
C ASP A 263 -7.55 -14.21 -11.04
N LEU A 264 -6.68 -13.31 -10.56
CA LEU A 264 -5.82 -13.54 -9.41
C LEU A 264 -6.62 -13.87 -8.14
N TYR A 265 -7.73 -13.16 -7.92
CA TYR A 265 -8.63 -13.42 -6.81
C TYR A 265 -9.25 -14.81 -6.94
N GLN A 266 -9.83 -15.15 -8.11
CA GLN A 266 -10.41 -16.47 -8.37
C GLN A 266 -9.37 -17.58 -8.22
N LYS A 267 -8.15 -17.42 -8.73
CA LYS A 267 -7.07 -18.40 -8.52
C LYS A 267 -6.71 -18.57 -7.05
N ASN A 268 -6.74 -17.50 -6.26
CA ASN A 268 -6.51 -17.56 -4.83
C ASN A 268 -7.69 -18.24 -4.08
N LEU A 269 -8.91 -18.09 -4.58
CA LEU A 269 -10.11 -18.80 -4.10
C LEU A 269 -10.13 -20.29 -4.49
N LEU A 270 -9.66 -20.59 -5.71
CA LEU A 270 -9.61 -21.93 -6.31
C LEU A 270 -8.34 -22.70 -5.93
N LYS A 271 -7.43 -22.11 -5.14
CA LYS A 271 -6.47 -22.90 -4.37
C LYS A 271 -7.31 -23.76 -3.44
N GLU A 272 -7.55 -24.99 -3.88
CA GLU A 272 -8.14 -26.06 -3.06
C GLU A 272 -7.57 -25.94 -1.66
N PRO A 273 -8.40 -26.00 -0.60
CA PRO A 273 -7.89 -26.07 0.76
C PRO A 273 -6.89 -27.22 0.79
N SER A 274 -5.59 -26.87 0.83
CA SER A 274 -4.41 -27.74 0.88
C SER A 274 -4.73 -29.22 0.63
N SER A 275 -4.49 -29.77 -0.56
CA SER A 275 -4.72 -31.20 -0.83
C SER A 275 -4.17 -32.07 0.32
N PRO A 276 -4.91 -33.08 0.84
CA PRO A 276 -4.45 -33.90 1.95
C PRO A 276 -3.02 -34.38 1.69
N GLY A 277 -2.10 -34.09 2.62
CA GLY A 277 -0.76 -34.63 2.53
C GLY A 277 -0.81 -36.16 2.63
N PRO A 278 0.26 -36.88 2.24
CA PRO A 278 0.29 -38.34 2.28
C PRO A 278 0.01 -38.94 3.68
N ASN A 279 0.12 -38.14 4.74
CA ASN A 279 -0.12 -38.54 6.13
C ASN A 279 -1.40 -37.94 6.74
N THR A 280 -2.16 -37.14 5.98
CA THR A 280 -3.35 -36.48 6.51
C THR A 280 -4.45 -37.52 6.75
N THR A 281 -4.88 -37.61 7.99
CA THR A 281 -5.84 -38.62 8.46
C THR A 281 -7.28 -38.19 8.21
N GLN A 282 -8.19 -39.16 8.13
CA GLN A 282 -9.63 -38.87 8.04
C GLN A 282 -10.14 -38.06 9.24
N GLU A 283 -9.61 -38.33 10.44
CA GLU A 283 -9.98 -37.61 11.67
C GLU A 283 -9.57 -36.12 11.61
N GLU A 284 -8.43 -35.80 10.99
CA GLU A 284 -8.02 -34.41 10.74
C GLU A 284 -8.93 -33.70 9.74
N LEU A 285 -9.37 -34.41 8.67
CA LEU A 285 -10.32 -33.86 7.70
C LEU A 285 -11.71 -33.65 8.32
N GLU A 286 -12.15 -34.54 9.21
CA GLU A 286 -13.40 -34.38 9.97
C GLU A 286 -13.31 -33.19 10.93
N ALA A 287 -12.20 -33.05 11.65
CA ALA A 287 -11.94 -31.90 12.50
C ALA A 287 -11.93 -30.58 11.70
N PHE A 288 -11.30 -30.58 10.52
CA PHE A 288 -11.32 -29.42 9.63
C PHE A 288 -12.74 -29.05 9.20
N LYS A 289 -13.59 -30.02 8.82
CA LYS A 289 -14.98 -29.75 8.47
C LYS A 289 -15.78 -29.13 9.61
N ILE A 290 -15.56 -29.59 10.85
CA ILE A 290 -16.18 -28.99 12.04
C ILE A 290 -15.74 -27.52 12.16
N LEU A 291 -14.44 -27.26 12.10
CA LEU A 291 -13.89 -25.91 12.19
C LEU A 291 -14.35 -25.00 11.04
N SER A 292 -14.46 -25.52 9.82
CA SER A 292 -15.03 -24.82 8.68
C SER A 292 -16.47 -24.42 8.96
N SER A 293 -17.32 -25.35 9.39
CA SER A 293 -18.72 -25.01 9.68
C SER A 293 -18.88 -23.93 10.76
N MET A 294 -17.97 -23.90 11.73
CA MET A 294 -17.92 -22.87 12.78
C MET A 294 -17.46 -21.51 12.24
N LEU A 295 -16.42 -21.47 11.40
CA LEU A 295 -15.70 -20.26 11.07
C LEU A 295 -16.06 -19.65 9.71
N THR A 296 -16.75 -20.41 8.84
CA THR A 296 -17.17 -19.96 7.50
C THR A 296 -17.99 -18.67 7.56
N ASN A 297 -18.88 -18.50 8.55
CA ASN A 297 -19.69 -17.27 8.67
C ASN A 297 -18.87 -16.02 9.02
N ILE A 298 -17.61 -16.19 9.43
CA ILE A 298 -16.74 -15.11 9.87
C ILE A 298 -15.71 -14.78 8.79
N ILE A 299 -15.14 -15.79 8.14
CA ILE A 299 -14.02 -15.60 7.20
C ILE A 299 -14.27 -16.05 5.79
N GLY A 300 -15.41 -16.68 5.52
CA GLY A 300 -15.68 -17.38 4.27
C GLY A 300 -14.96 -18.73 4.17
N THR A 301 -15.60 -19.72 3.56
CA THR A 301 -15.04 -21.07 3.41
C THR A 301 -13.74 -21.06 2.60
N GLU A 302 -13.67 -20.19 1.61
CA GLU A 302 -12.59 -20.04 0.65
C GLU A 302 -11.27 -19.54 1.24
N ARG A 303 -11.30 -18.99 2.46
CA ARG A 303 -10.13 -18.45 3.15
C ARG A 303 -9.59 -19.38 4.23
N LEU A 304 -10.36 -20.37 4.63
CA LEU A 304 -9.92 -21.36 5.61
C LEU A 304 -9.14 -22.45 4.89
N THR A 305 -7.86 -22.56 5.21
CA THR A 305 -7.01 -23.62 4.68
C THR A 305 -6.45 -24.46 5.82
N TYR A 306 -5.85 -25.60 5.50
CA TYR A 306 -5.11 -26.37 6.48
C TYR A 306 -3.67 -26.61 6.03
N LYS A 307 -2.86 -27.17 6.91
CA LYS A 307 -1.52 -27.66 6.58
C LYS A 307 -1.14 -28.78 7.53
N ASP A 308 -0.92 -29.96 6.97
CA ASP A 308 -0.32 -31.07 7.69
C ASP A 308 1.20 -30.91 7.72
N THR A 309 1.78 -30.92 8.92
CA THR A 309 3.22 -30.80 9.14
C THR A 309 3.87 -32.11 9.59
N GLY A 310 3.09 -33.19 9.70
CA GLY A 310 3.49 -34.45 10.35
C GLY A 310 3.59 -34.36 11.88
N SER A 311 3.80 -33.17 12.45
CA SER A 311 3.84 -32.93 13.90
C SER A 311 2.52 -32.42 14.48
N TYR A 312 1.72 -31.76 13.64
CA TYR A 312 0.40 -31.24 13.92
C TYR A 312 -0.31 -30.86 12.62
N PHE A 313 -1.63 -30.81 12.67
CA PHE A 313 -2.51 -30.32 11.62
C PHE A 313 -2.89 -28.87 11.91
N ALA A 314 -2.38 -27.92 11.12
CA ALA A 314 -2.64 -26.50 11.31
C ALA A 314 -3.87 -26.05 10.51
N VAL A 315 -4.72 -25.22 11.11
CA VAL A 315 -5.79 -24.51 10.40
C VAL A 315 -5.39 -23.05 10.28
N LEU A 316 -5.41 -22.52 9.06
CA LEU A 316 -4.80 -21.26 8.66
C LEU A 316 -5.79 -20.37 7.92
N ILE A 317 -5.48 -19.07 7.86
CA ILE A 317 -6.14 -18.11 6.98
C ILE A 317 -5.27 -17.91 5.73
N ASN A 318 -5.85 -18.13 4.55
CA ASN A 318 -5.24 -17.91 3.23
C ASN A 318 -3.86 -18.60 3.06
N ASP A 319 -3.71 -19.85 3.52
CA ASP A 319 -2.46 -20.63 3.48
C ASP A 319 -1.24 -19.87 4.03
N ASN A 320 -1.45 -19.04 5.07
CA ASN A 320 -0.38 -18.26 5.68
C ASN A 320 0.03 -18.86 7.02
N PRO A 321 1.25 -19.44 7.15
CA PRO A 321 1.72 -20.05 8.40
C PRO A 321 1.80 -19.09 9.59
N ARG A 322 1.83 -17.78 9.35
CA ARG A 322 1.83 -16.75 10.40
C ARG A 322 0.42 -16.37 10.86
N LYS A 323 -0.62 -16.78 10.13
CA LYS A 323 -2.04 -16.57 10.44
C LYS A 323 -2.71 -17.91 10.72
N TRP A 324 -2.18 -18.64 11.70
CA TRP A 324 -2.75 -19.91 12.13
C TRP A 324 -3.80 -19.66 13.22
N ILE A 325 -4.99 -20.24 13.04
CA ILE A 325 -6.13 -20.11 13.96
C ILE A 325 -5.96 -21.10 15.10
N CYS A 326 -5.65 -22.36 14.75
CA CYS A 326 -5.37 -23.41 15.70
C CYS A 326 -4.45 -24.48 15.10
N ARG A 327 -3.89 -25.32 15.97
CA ARG A 327 -3.19 -26.55 15.56
C ARG A 327 -3.79 -27.73 16.31
N LEU A 328 -3.95 -28.85 15.64
CA LEU A 328 -4.49 -30.08 16.18
C LEU A 328 -3.39 -31.14 16.22
N LYS A 329 -3.32 -31.88 17.32
CA LYS A 329 -2.57 -33.14 17.42
C LYS A 329 -3.57 -34.23 17.75
N LEU A 330 -4.02 -34.98 16.73
CA LEU A 330 -5.07 -35.99 16.86
C LEU A 330 -4.45 -37.38 17.01
N GLY A 331 -3.76 -37.60 18.14
CA GLY A 331 -3.14 -38.90 18.44
C GLY A 331 -4.15 -39.89 19.03
N LYS A 332 -3.95 -41.20 18.77
CA LYS A 332 -4.84 -42.28 19.29
C LYS A 332 -5.05 -42.27 20.81
N LYS A 333 -4.04 -41.85 21.59
CA LYS A 333 -4.11 -41.81 23.06
C LYS A 333 -4.53 -40.45 23.63
N ARG A 334 -4.26 -39.37 22.91
CA ARG A 334 -4.46 -38.00 23.40
C ARG A 334 -4.65 -37.06 22.20
N LYS A 335 -5.75 -36.31 22.25
CA LYS A 335 -6.07 -35.27 21.27
C LYS A 335 -5.84 -33.91 21.92
N ILE A 336 -5.16 -33.02 21.20
CA ILE A 336 -4.77 -31.71 21.73
C ILE A 336 -5.13 -30.64 20.71
N LEU A 337 -5.88 -29.64 21.16
CA LEU A 337 -6.07 -28.36 20.48
C LEU A 337 -5.02 -27.38 21.01
N ILE A 338 -4.38 -26.66 20.10
CA ILE A 338 -3.42 -25.61 20.42
C ILE A 338 -3.94 -24.29 19.84
N LEU A 339 -4.00 -23.25 20.67
CA LEU A 339 -4.41 -21.90 20.29
C LEU A 339 -3.27 -20.90 20.49
N PRO A 340 -3.11 -19.90 19.60
CA PRO A 340 -2.16 -18.81 19.80
C PRO A 340 -2.65 -17.83 20.87
N THR A 341 -1.74 -17.35 21.72
CA THR A 341 -2.01 -16.27 22.68
C THR A 341 -1.45 -14.92 22.21
N GLU A 342 -1.87 -13.84 22.88
CA GLU A 342 -1.44 -12.47 22.55
C GLU A 342 0.09 -12.27 22.60
N ASN A 343 0.77 -13.02 23.45
CA ASN A 343 2.23 -12.94 23.64
C ASN A 343 3.02 -13.87 22.70
N LYS A 344 2.39 -14.37 21.62
CA LYS A 344 2.95 -15.40 20.72
C LYS A 344 3.32 -16.71 21.44
N GLN A 345 2.70 -16.97 22.58
CA GLN A 345 2.80 -18.26 23.26
C GLN A 345 1.66 -19.19 22.78
N GLU A 346 1.72 -20.46 23.19
CA GLU A 346 0.76 -21.49 22.80
C GLU A 346 0.01 -22.01 24.03
N GLU A 347 -1.31 -21.99 23.98
CA GLU A 347 -2.16 -22.66 24.97
C GLU A 347 -2.63 -24.01 24.44
N GLN A 348 -2.57 -25.04 25.28
CA GLN A 348 -2.93 -26.41 24.91
C GLN A 348 -4.12 -26.91 25.70
N TYR A 349 -5.08 -27.48 24.98
CA TYR A 349 -6.34 -27.99 25.50
C TYR A 349 -6.49 -29.46 25.13
N ILE A 350 -6.80 -30.31 26.10
CA ILE A 350 -7.03 -31.73 25.87
C ILE A 350 -8.46 -31.90 25.35
N LEU A 351 -8.61 -32.64 24.26
CA LEU A 351 -9.91 -33.01 23.71
C LEU A 351 -10.18 -34.49 24.01
N ASN A 352 -11.40 -34.81 24.43
CA ASN A 352 -11.86 -36.19 24.56
C ASN A 352 -12.32 -36.71 23.19
N ASP A 353 -13.05 -35.88 22.45
CA ASP A 353 -13.52 -36.15 21.09
C ASP A 353 -13.45 -34.89 20.20
N LEU A 354 -13.90 -34.99 18.95
CA LEU A 354 -13.91 -33.85 18.03
C LEU A 354 -15.03 -32.84 18.31
N GLN A 355 -16.11 -33.22 18.99
CA GLN A 355 -17.18 -32.29 19.37
C GLN A 355 -16.71 -31.28 20.40
N ASP A 356 -15.70 -31.62 21.21
CA ASP A 356 -15.05 -30.69 22.14
C ASP A 356 -14.52 -29.43 21.44
N LEU A 357 -14.24 -29.45 20.14
CA LEU A 357 -13.84 -28.26 19.37
C LEU A 357 -14.90 -27.14 19.45
N LEU A 358 -16.19 -27.49 19.52
CA LEU A 358 -17.29 -26.52 19.60
C LEU A 358 -17.19 -25.65 20.87
N LYS A 359 -16.61 -26.16 21.96
CA LYS A 359 -16.41 -25.43 23.22
C LYS A 359 -15.46 -24.24 23.05
N TYR A 360 -14.61 -24.27 22.02
CA TYR A 360 -13.60 -23.25 21.74
C TYR A 360 -13.99 -22.29 20.62
N TYR A 361 -15.28 -22.25 20.26
CA TYR A 361 -15.81 -21.33 19.25
C TYR A 361 -15.41 -19.88 19.50
N HIS A 362 -15.78 -19.32 20.67
CA HIS A 362 -15.54 -17.91 20.99
C HIS A 362 -14.04 -17.54 20.98
N PRO A 363 -13.14 -18.29 21.64
CA PRO A 363 -11.69 -18.05 21.51
C PRO A 363 -11.20 -18.05 20.07
N MET A 364 -11.66 -18.99 19.23
CA MET A 364 -11.27 -19.04 17.82
C MET A 364 -11.79 -17.83 17.03
N VAL A 365 -13.02 -17.36 17.31
CA VAL A 365 -13.56 -16.14 16.71
C VAL A 365 -12.68 -14.93 17.02
N GLU A 366 -12.25 -14.78 18.28
CA GLU A 366 -11.37 -13.66 18.68
C GLU A 366 -10.01 -13.74 17.97
N ILE A 367 -9.41 -14.93 17.90
CA ILE A 367 -8.14 -15.15 17.17
C ILE A 367 -8.33 -14.77 15.71
N VAL A 368 -9.40 -15.27 15.08
CA VAL A 368 -9.72 -14.99 13.69
C VAL A 368 -9.87 -13.48 13.46
N GLN A 369 -10.64 -12.79 14.29
CA GLN A 369 -10.82 -11.33 14.19
C GLN A 369 -9.47 -10.60 14.33
N LYS A 370 -8.61 -11.01 15.27
CA LYS A 370 -7.25 -10.44 15.43
C LYS A 370 -6.34 -10.70 14.24
N LEU A 371 -6.46 -11.86 13.58
CA LEU A 371 -5.65 -12.24 12.42
C LEU A 371 -6.14 -11.60 11.11
N ILE A 372 -7.39 -11.17 11.08
CA ILE A 372 -8.06 -10.48 9.96
C ILE A 372 -7.67 -9.00 9.92
N ILE A 373 -7.55 -8.35 11.10
CA ILE A 373 -7.07 -6.96 11.23
C ILE A 373 -5.59 -6.89 10.86
#